data_AF-A0A3Q9BZC8-F1
#
_entry.id   AF-A0A3Q9BZC8-F1
#
_cell.length_a   1.000
_cell.length_b   1.000
_cell.length_c   1.000
_cell.angle_alpha   90.00
_cell.angle_beta   90.00
_cell.angle_gamma   90.00
#
_symmetry.space_group_name_H-M   'P 1'
#
loop_
_entity.id
_entity.type
_entity.pdbx_description
1 polymer ?
#
loop_
_entity_poly.entity_id
_entity_poly.type
_entity_poly.pdbx_seq_one_letter_code
_entity_poly.pdbx_strand_id
1 'polypeptide(L)'
;MTLNADDLLKRYVAVWNEPDAAARGAEVANLWTPDGLHYTQTRRFQGTEQLVARVTEAHDQFVAGQGLRFRSGDNPVGHAGALTFNWLMTPGDSDTVLAVGFDVVLLDDEGRIIADYQFNEPPMPTDELDAQAERHLAAGTAEEPRKEVADLYLPGALYVDETGAHDGVDAIAAALVASGARQRAGSASAQHDAFRYPWRTATGETGVDFLLRDEQGLIREHHRFVGAGRHQAQA
;
A
#
# COMPACT_ATOMS: atom_id res chain seq x y z
N MET A 1 13.61 6.06 15.12
CA MET A 1 13.84 4.62 15.37
C MET A 1 13.67 3.93 14.02
N THR A 2 14.60 3.09 13.57
CA THR A 2 14.42 2.39 12.28
C THR A 2 13.39 1.28 12.51
N LEU A 3 12.20 1.45 11.94
CA LEU A 3 11.16 0.42 11.94
C LEU A 3 11.73 -0.88 11.34
N ASN A 4 11.58 -2.01 12.04
CA ASN A 4 11.88 -3.31 11.43
C ASN A 4 10.66 -3.77 10.62
N ALA A 5 10.75 -3.59 9.30
CA ALA A 5 9.67 -3.90 8.36
C ALA A 5 9.23 -5.38 8.43
N ASP A 6 10.17 -6.31 8.63
CA ASP A 6 9.90 -7.74 8.77
C ASP A 6 9.12 -8.04 10.06
N ASP A 7 9.49 -7.39 11.17
CA ASP A 7 8.79 -7.57 12.45
C ASP A 7 7.37 -7.02 12.38
N LEU A 8 7.17 -5.86 11.73
CA LEU A 8 5.83 -5.29 11.54
C LEU A 8 4.96 -6.22 10.69
N LEU A 9 5.47 -6.70 9.54
CA LEU A 9 4.74 -7.63 8.68
C LEU A 9 4.37 -8.92 9.43
N LYS A 10 5.32 -9.48 10.19
CA LYS A 10 5.08 -10.69 10.99
C LYS A 10 3.96 -10.49 12.01
N ARG A 11 3.98 -9.37 12.76
CA ARG A 11 2.93 -9.04 13.73
C ARG A 11 1.60 -8.77 13.05
N TYR A 12 1.62 -8.02 11.95
CA TYR A 12 0.44 -7.72 11.14
C TYR A 12 -0.25 -9.00 10.68
N VAL A 13 0.46 -9.95 10.08
CA VAL A 13 -0.14 -11.23 9.64
C VAL A 13 -0.62 -12.07 10.83
N ALA A 14 0.11 -12.06 11.95
CA ALA A 14 -0.24 -12.84 13.13
C ALA A 14 -1.61 -12.44 13.71
N VAL A 15 -1.95 -11.15 13.74
CA VAL A 15 -3.21 -10.67 14.35
C VAL A 15 -4.46 -11.24 13.67
N TRP A 16 -4.39 -11.47 12.36
CA TRP A 16 -5.48 -12.08 11.58
C TRP A 16 -5.69 -13.57 11.87
N ASN A 17 -4.67 -14.23 12.42
CA ASN A 17 -4.70 -15.66 12.75
C ASN A 17 -4.86 -15.92 14.26
N GLU A 18 -4.90 -14.89 15.10
CA GLU A 18 -4.93 -15.02 16.57
C GLU A 18 -6.28 -15.57 17.06
N PRO A 19 -6.34 -16.79 17.64
CA PRO A 19 -7.59 -17.39 18.09
C PRO A 19 -8.14 -16.78 19.38
N ASP A 20 -7.30 -16.29 20.28
CA ASP A 20 -7.74 -15.69 21.54
C ASP A 20 -8.25 -14.27 21.29
N ALA A 21 -9.54 -14.05 21.56
CA ALA A 21 -10.19 -12.78 21.28
C ALA A 21 -9.60 -11.60 22.09
N ALA A 22 -9.12 -11.85 23.32
CA ALA A 22 -8.52 -10.82 24.16
C ALA A 22 -7.11 -10.47 23.68
N ALA A 23 -6.30 -11.47 23.32
CA ALA A 23 -4.98 -11.27 22.72
C ALA A 23 -5.08 -10.55 21.38
N ARG A 24 -6.04 -10.94 20.52
CA ARG A 24 -6.32 -10.29 19.24
C ARG A 24 -6.71 -8.82 19.44
N GLY A 25 -7.58 -8.54 20.42
CA GLY A 25 -7.95 -7.18 20.77
C GLY A 25 -6.77 -6.32 21.22
N ALA A 26 -5.91 -6.87 22.09
CA ALA A 26 -4.71 -6.19 22.56
C ALA A 26 -3.71 -5.91 21.43
N GLU A 27 -3.50 -6.87 20.53
CA GLU A 27 -2.55 -6.70 19.43
C GLU A 27 -3.05 -5.71 18.37
N VAL A 28 -4.36 -5.65 18.09
CA VAL A 28 -4.94 -4.57 17.27
C VAL A 28 -4.66 -3.20 17.88
N ALA A 29 -4.82 -3.04 19.19
CA ALA A 29 -4.53 -1.78 19.88
C ALA A 29 -3.03 -1.41 19.90
N ASN A 30 -2.14 -2.40 19.75
CA ASN A 30 -0.70 -2.20 19.65
C ASN A 30 -0.22 -1.91 18.22
N LEU A 31 -0.90 -2.47 17.22
CA LEU A 31 -0.55 -2.31 15.80
C LEU A 31 -1.07 -1.00 15.23
N TRP A 32 -2.31 -0.63 15.52
CA TRP A 32 -2.90 0.63 15.07
C TRP A 32 -2.85 1.71 16.15
N THR A 33 -2.80 2.95 15.70
CA THR A 33 -3.11 4.11 16.56
C THR A 33 -4.57 4.04 17.04
N PRO A 34 -4.95 4.72 18.15
CA PRO A 34 -6.31 4.70 18.67
C PRO A 34 -7.39 5.12 17.66
N ASP A 35 -7.04 6.03 16.75
CA ASP A 35 -7.90 6.52 15.65
C ASP A 35 -7.51 5.93 14.28
N GLY A 36 -6.72 4.86 14.28
CA GLY A 36 -6.18 4.24 13.07
C GLY A 36 -7.26 3.76 12.11
N LEU A 37 -6.90 3.73 10.83
CA LEU A 37 -7.79 3.41 9.73
C LEU A 37 -7.39 2.11 9.05
N HIS A 38 -8.39 1.35 8.60
CA HIS A 38 -8.21 0.27 7.65
C HIS A 38 -9.24 0.40 6.53
N TYR A 39 -8.76 0.40 5.30
CA TYR A 39 -9.53 0.48 4.08
C TYR A 39 -9.38 -0.81 3.30
N THR A 40 -10.51 -1.45 3.01
CA THR A 40 -10.61 -2.46 1.96
C THR A 40 -11.20 -1.82 0.72
N GLN A 41 -11.28 -2.56 -0.39
CA GLN A 41 -11.92 -2.08 -1.62
C GLN A 41 -13.32 -1.46 -1.41
N THR A 42 -14.10 -1.94 -0.45
CA THR A 42 -15.51 -1.56 -0.26
C THR A 42 -15.85 -1.04 1.13
N ARG A 43 -14.94 -1.15 2.10
CA ARG A 43 -15.23 -0.83 3.51
C ARG A 43 -14.13 0.02 4.12
N ARG A 44 -14.52 0.84 5.10
CA ARG A 44 -13.64 1.64 5.95
C ARG A 44 -13.93 1.29 7.40
N PHE A 45 -12.87 1.09 8.18
CA PHE A 45 -12.93 0.86 9.62
C PHE A 45 -12.06 1.90 10.30
N GLN A 46 -12.54 2.45 11.42
CA GLN A 46 -11.82 3.47 12.17
C GLN A 46 -11.85 3.18 13.66
N GLY A 47 -10.67 3.29 14.26
CA GLY A 47 -10.46 3.15 15.69
C GLY A 47 -10.52 1.71 16.18
N THR A 48 -9.99 1.51 17.38
CA THR A 48 -9.72 0.17 17.94
C THR A 48 -10.93 -0.76 17.90
N GLU A 49 -12.12 -0.28 18.27
CA GLU A 49 -13.32 -1.13 18.32
C GLU A 49 -13.69 -1.70 16.93
N GLN A 50 -13.74 -0.85 15.91
CA GLN A 50 -14.09 -1.29 14.55
C GLN A 50 -13.00 -2.16 13.94
N LEU A 51 -11.73 -1.88 14.24
CA LEU A 51 -10.59 -2.69 13.79
C LEU A 51 -10.63 -4.08 14.44
N VAL A 52 -10.90 -4.18 15.74
CA VAL A 52 -11.06 -5.48 16.43
C VAL A 52 -12.22 -6.27 15.84
N ALA A 53 -13.35 -5.62 15.55
CA ALA A 53 -14.49 -6.26 14.90
C ALA A 53 -14.12 -6.77 13.50
N ARG A 54 -13.41 -5.97 12.70
CA ARG A 54 -12.94 -6.32 11.36
C ARG A 54 -11.97 -7.52 11.35
N VAL A 55 -11.01 -7.54 12.27
CA VAL A 55 -10.05 -8.65 12.37
C VAL A 55 -10.75 -9.90 12.87
N THR A 56 -11.67 -9.78 13.84
CA THR A 56 -12.48 -10.89 14.34
C THR A 56 -13.39 -11.48 13.25
N GLU A 57 -14.06 -10.65 12.45
CA GLU A 57 -14.90 -11.10 11.32
C GLU A 57 -14.10 -11.98 10.34
N ALA A 58 -12.90 -11.52 9.95
CA ALA A 58 -12.04 -12.28 9.04
C ALA A 58 -11.49 -13.56 9.68
N HIS A 59 -11.06 -13.49 10.95
CA HIS A 59 -10.60 -14.66 11.67
C HIS A 59 -11.70 -15.74 11.74
N ASP A 60 -12.90 -15.37 12.16
CA ASP A 60 -13.99 -16.31 12.35
C ASP A 60 -14.44 -16.93 11.02
N GLN A 61 -14.51 -16.11 9.96
CA GLN A 61 -14.90 -16.59 8.64
C GLN A 61 -13.86 -17.51 8.00
N PHE A 62 -12.60 -17.08 7.94
CA PHE A 62 -11.58 -17.74 7.11
C PHE A 62 -10.72 -18.70 7.93
N VAL A 63 -10.29 -18.31 9.13
CA VAL A 63 -9.37 -19.10 9.94
C VAL A 63 -10.12 -20.18 10.72
N ALA A 64 -11.08 -19.78 11.57
CA ALA A 64 -11.85 -20.72 12.38
C ALA A 64 -12.89 -21.49 11.54
N GLY A 65 -13.62 -20.79 10.66
CA GLY A 65 -14.72 -21.38 9.88
C GLY A 65 -14.28 -22.26 8.71
N GLN A 66 -13.13 -21.96 8.09
CA GLN A 66 -12.68 -22.63 6.86
C GLN A 66 -11.30 -23.28 6.97
N GLY A 67 -10.60 -23.12 8.11
CA GLY A 67 -9.26 -23.68 8.29
C GLY A 67 -8.19 -23.02 7.40
N LEU A 68 -8.44 -21.83 6.88
CA LEU A 68 -7.46 -21.06 6.10
C LEU A 68 -6.46 -20.36 7.02
N ARG A 69 -5.37 -19.87 6.45
CA ARG A 69 -4.33 -19.10 7.16
C ARG A 69 -3.93 -17.88 6.34
N PHE A 70 -3.72 -16.77 7.02
CA PHE A 70 -3.03 -15.62 6.45
C PHE A 70 -1.52 -15.81 6.66
N ARG A 71 -0.72 -15.64 5.60
CA ARG A 71 0.75 -15.79 5.61
C ARG A 71 1.41 -14.53 5.04
N SER A 72 2.66 -14.29 5.46
CA SER A 72 3.52 -13.26 4.89
C SER A 72 3.89 -13.61 3.45
N GLY A 73 3.95 -12.59 2.57
CA GLY A 73 4.56 -12.69 1.24
C GLY A 73 6.08 -12.49 1.23
N ASP A 74 6.69 -12.30 2.41
CA ASP A 74 8.14 -12.15 2.65
C ASP A 74 8.81 -11.09 1.77
N ASN A 75 8.08 -10.01 1.50
CA ASN A 75 8.50 -8.93 0.61
C ASN A 75 8.19 -7.52 1.12
N PRO A 76 8.36 -7.20 2.42
CA PRO A 76 8.11 -5.85 2.90
C PRO A 76 9.09 -4.86 2.28
N VAL A 77 8.57 -3.72 1.82
CA VAL A 77 9.35 -2.59 1.28
C VAL A 77 8.83 -1.32 1.93
N GLY A 78 9.70 -0.59 2.63
CA GLY A 78 9.28 0.60 3.37
C GLY A 78 10.35 1.68 3.44
N HIS A 79 9.90 2.91 3.62
CA HIS A 79 10.72 4.10 3.81
C HIS A 79 9.87 5.20 4.47
N ALA A 80 10.50 6.10 5.23
CA ALA A 80 9.92 7.37 5.69
C ALA A 80 8.46 7.28 6.23
N GLY A 81 8.19 6.34 7.14
CA GLY A 81 6.87 6.20 7.76
C GLY A 81 5.82 5.49 6.89
N ALA A 82 6.21 4.87 5.78
CA ALA A 82 5.34 4.07 4.96
C ALA A 82 5.94 2.68 4.71
N LEU A 83 5.10 1.65 4.66
CA LEU A 83 5.49 0.28 4.40
C LEU A 83 4.46 -0.38 3.48
N THR A 84 4.92 -1.19 2.54
CA THR A 84 4.07 -2.05 1.73
C THR A 84 4.54 -3.50 1.76
N PHE A 85 3.62 -4.44 1.60
CA PHE A 85 3.88 -5.87 1.61
C PHE A 85 2.71 -6.64 0.97
N ASN A 86 2.95 -7.90 0.65
CA ASN A 86 1.89 -8.84 0.30
C ASN A 86 1.56 -9.76 1.47
N TRP A 87 0.29 -10.16 1.56
CA TRP A 87 -0.16 -11.30 2.35
C TRP A 87 -0.79 -12.35 1.46
N LEU A 88 -0.73 -13.59 1.90
CA LEU A 88 -1.22 -14.77 1.20
C LEU A 88 -2.29 -15.45 2.04
N MET A 89 -3.23 -16.10 1.38
CA MET A 89 -4.20 -16.97 2.03
C MET A 89 -4.02 -18.41 1.56
N THR A 90 -3.80 -19.33 2.49
CA THR A 90 -3.54 -20.75 2.20
C THR A 90 -4.48 -21.66 2.99
N PRO A 91 -4.80 -22.88 2.52
CA PRO A 91 -5.43 -23.90 3.35
C PRO A 91 -4.44 -24.43 4.39
N GLY A 92 -4.63 -24.14 5.67
CA GLY A 92 -3.67 -24.51 6.72
C GLY A 92 -2.24 -24.08 6.37
N ASP A 93 -1.28 -24.99 6.61
CA ASP A 93 0.15 -24.79 6.30
C ASP A 93 0.54 -25.22 4.88
N SER A 94 -0.44 -25.36 3.97
CA SER A 94 -0.17 -25.70 2.57
C SER A 94 0.57 -24.58 1.83
N ASP A 95 1.34 -24.96 0.82
CA ASP A 95 1.97 -24.03 -0.12
C ASP A 95 1.01 -23.55 -1.24
N THR A 96 -0.22 -24.10 -1.30
CA THR A 96 -1.25 -23.64 -2.24
C THR A 96 -1.76 -22.27 -1.83
N VAL A 97 -1.56 -21.26 -2.68
CA VAL A 97 -2.08 -19.90 -2.49
C VAL A 97 -3.48 -19.77 -3.10
N LEU A 98 -4.49 -19.48 -2.29
CA LEU A 98 -5.88 -19.25 -2.72
C LEU A 98 -6.18 -17.79 -3.04
N ALA A 99 -5.53 -16.87 -2.33
CA ALA A 99 -5.67 -15.44 -2.55
C ALA A 99 -4.38 -14.72 -2.18
N VAL A 100 -4.15 -13.58 -2.82
CA VAL A 100 -3.08 -12.65 -2.52
C VAL A 100 -3.70 -11.28 -2.30
N GLY A 101 -3.24 -10.57 -1.27
CA GLY A 101 -3.48 -9.14 -1.14
C GLY A 101 -2.18 -8.37 -1.10
N PHE A 102 -2.31 -7.07 -1.24
CA PHE A 102 -1.23 -6.10 -1.14
C PHE A 102 -1.70 -4.95 -0.28
N ASP A 103 -0.92 -4.62 0.74
CA ASP A 103 -1.28 -3.58 1.69
C ASP A 103 -0.23 -2.47 1.65
N VAL A 104 -0.68 -1.23 1.82
CA VAL A 104 0.18 -0.08 2.11
C VAL A 104 -0.25 0.48 3.46
N VAL A 105 0.67 0.51 4.42
CA VAL A 105 0.46 1.09 5.75
C VAL A 105 1.26 2.37 5.91
N LEU A 106 0.60 3.39 6.44
CA LEU A 106 1.20 4.66 6.88
C LEU A 106 1.32 4.63 8.39
N LEU A 107 2.47 5.06 8.91
CA LEU A 107 2.89 4.85 10.29
C LEU A 107 3.15 6.18 11.00
N ASP A 108 2.90 6.21 12.30
CA ASP A 108 3.37 7.28 13.18
C ASP A 108 4.87 7.14 13.50
N ASP A 109 5.42 8.10 14.23
CA ASP A 109 6.82 8.12 14.63
C ASP A 109 7.18 6.95 15.57
N GLU A 110 6.19 6.35 16.23
CA GLU A 110 6.31 5.16 17.06
C GLU A 110 6.18 3.85 16.27
N GLY A 111 5.88 3.92 14.97
CA GLY A 111 5.73 2.77 14.08
C GLY A 111 4.37 2.07 14.17
N ARG A 112 3.34 2.73 14.70
CA ARG A 112 1.96 2.25 14.70
C ARG A 112 1.21 2.74 13.48
N ILE A 113 0.26 1.95 13.04
CA ILE A 113 -0.51 2.18 11.82
C ILE A 113 -1.52 3.32 12.04
N ILE A 114 -1.34 4.40 11.27
CA ILE A 114 -2.29 5.50 11.13
C ILE A 114 -3.35 5.11 10.09
N ALA A 115 -2.92 4.55 8.96
CA ALA A 115 -3.82 4.12 7.89
C ALA A 115 -3.28 2.87 7.20
N ASP A 116 -4.17 1.95 6.88
CA ASP A 116 -3.90 0.70 6.20
C ASP A 116 -4.80 0.58 4.97
N TYR A 117 -4.21 0.45 3.80
CA TYR A 117 -4.90 0.33 2.53
C TYR A 117 -4.67 -1.06 1.92
N GLN A 118 -5.65 -1.94 2.07
CA GLN A 118 -5.65 -3.30 1.55
C GLN A 118 -6.23 -3.38 0.14
N PHE A 119 -5.46 -3.88 -0.81
CA PHE A 119 -5.86 -4.13 -2.19
C PHE A 119 -5.85 -5.62 -2.52
N ASN A 120 -6.75 -6.04 -3.42
CA ASN A 120 -6.76 -7.41 -3.95
C ASN A 120 -5.76 -7.55 -5.11
N GLU A 121 -5.11 -8.71 -5.20
CA GLU A 121 -4.19 -9.08 -6.28
C GLU A 121 -4.70 -10.29 -7.09
N PRO A 122 -4.56 -10.30 -8.43
CA PRO A 122 -4.17 -9.15 -9.25
C PRO A 122 -5.29 -8.10 -9.29
N PRO A 123 -4.97 -6.81 -9.56
CA PRO A 123 -6.00 -5.81 -9.69
C PRO A 123 -6.86 -6.03 -10.92
N MET A 124 -8.16 -5.73 -10.80
CA MET A 124 -9.06 -5.74 -11.96
C MET A 124 -8.69 -4.58 -12.90
N PRO A 125 -8.37 -4.85 -14.18
CA PRO A 125 -7.98 -3.80 -15.13
C PRO A 125 -9.15 -2.87 -15.43
N THR A 126 -8.86 -1.57 -15.52
CA THR A 126 -9.79 -0.57 -16.06
C THR A 126 -9.02 0.43 -16.91
N ASP A 127 -9.51 0.72 -18.11
CA ASP A 127 -8.84 1.65 -19.04
C ASP A 127 -8.66 3.05 -18.42
N GLU A 128 -9.61 3.50 -17.60
CA GLU A 128 -9.55 4.80 -16.92
C GLU A 128 -8.39 4.89 -15.92
N LEU A 129 -8.27 3.92 -15.00
CA LEU A 129 -7.18 3.91 -14.03
C LEU A 129 -5.81 3.68 -14.69
N ASP A 130 -5.75 2.83 -15.72
CA ASP A 130 -4.52 2.58 -16.47
C ASP A 130 -4.06 3.85 -17.21
N ALA A 131 -4.96 4.58 -17.85
CA ALA A 131 -4.66 5.87 -18.46
C ALA A 131 -4.24 6.92 -17.42
N GLN A 132 -4.86 6.93 -16.24
CA GLN A 132 -4.44 7.80 -15.13
C GLN A 132 -3.01 7.47 -14.69
N ALA A 133 -2.65 6.19 -14.54
CA ALA A 133 -1.30 5.77 -14.18
C ALA A 133 -0.27 6.21 -15.23
N GLU A 134 -0.59 6.02 -16.52
CA GLU A 134 0.27 6.45 -17.62
C GLU A 134 0.52 7.97 -17.62
N ARG A 135 -0.51 8.76 -17.30
CA ARG A 135 -0.35 10.22 -17.14
C ARG A 135 0.63 10.58 -16.01
N HIS A 136 0.54 9.91 -14.86
CA HIS A 136 1.47 10.17 -13.75
C HIS A 136 2.90 9.73 -14.08
N LEU A 137 3.06 8.58 -14.75
CA LEU A 137 4.37 8.09 -15.19
C LEU A 137 5.04 9.03 -16.20
N ALA A 138 4.26 9.68 -17.07
CA ALA A 138 4.75 10.61 -18.07
C ALA A 138 5.18 11.97 -17.51
N ALA A 139 4.72 12.35 -16.31
CA ALA A 139 4.90 13.70 -15.76
C ALA A 139 6.37 14.13 -15.66
N GLY A 140 7.27 13.23 -15.23
CA GLY A 140 8.71 13.51 -15.15
C GLY A 140 9.43 13.61 -16.50
N THR A 141 8.79 13.19 -17.59
CA THR A 141 9.34 13.19 -18.95
C THR A 141 8.60 14.14 -19.90
N ALA A 142 7.62 14.89 -19.39
CA ALA A 142 6.88 15.87 -20.17
C ALA A 142 7.78 17.02 -20.65
N GLU A 143 7.33 17.77 -21.66
CA GLU A 143 8.03 18.98 -22.12
C GLU A 143 8.06 20.07 -21.02
N GLU A 144 6.99 20.17 -20.23
CA GLU A 144 6.85 21.09 -19.10
C GLU A 144 6.54 20.30 -17.79
N PRO A 145 7.49 19.56 -17.19
CA PRO A 145 7.23 18.67 -16.05
C PRO A 145 6.57 19.37 -14.86
N ARG A 146 7.01 20.61 -14.55
CA ARG A 146 6.41 21.42 -13.48
C ARG A 146 4.92 21.65 -13.69
N LYS A 147 4.52 21.96 -14.93
CA LYS A 147 3.12 22.25 -15.27
C LYS A 147 2.29 20.98 -15.16
N GLU A 148 2.79 19.85 -15.66
CA GLU A 148 2.09 18.57 -15.53
C GLU A 148 1.90 18.19 -14.05
N VAL A 149 2.92 18.41 -13.22
CA VAL A 149 2.80 18.22 -11.76
C VAL A 149 1.79 19.20 -11.16
N ALA A 150 1.78 20.47 -11.54
CA ALA A 150 0.78 21.44 -11.06
C ALA A 150 -0.66 21.07 -11.44
N ASP A 151 -0.86 20.37 -12.56
CA ASP A 151 -2.16 19.91 -13.03
C ASP A 151 -2.63 18.59 -12.37
N LEU A 152 -1.69 17.84 -11.75
CA LEU A 152 -1.93 16.54 -11.13
C LEU A 152 -1.93 16.60 -9.59
N TYR A 153 -1.15 17.49 -9.00
CA TYR A 153 -0.87 17.53 -7.57
C TYR A 153 -1.44 18.80 -6.93
N LEU A 154 -1.80 18.70 -5.66
CA LEU A 154 -2.06 19.88 -4.85
C LEU A 154 -0.79 20.74 -4.73
N PRO A 155 -0.93 22.08 -4.59
CA PRO A 155 0.22 22.97 -4.45
C PRO A 155 1.18 22.59 -3.31
N GLY A 156 0.65 22.07 -2.20
CA GLY A 156 1.40 21.58 -1.04
C GLY A 156 1.43 20.06 -0.94
N ALA A 157 1.37 19.36 -2.07
CA ALA A 157 1.49 17.91 -2.08
C ALA A 157 2.88 17.47 -1.61
N LEU A 158 2.94 16.25 -1.08
CA LEU A 158 4.16 15.60 -0.66
C LEU A 158 4.48 14.42 -1.58
N TYR A 159 5.69 14.37 -2.12
CA TYR A 159 6.23 13.16 -2.75
C TYR A 159 7.33 12.58 -1.86
N VAL A 160 7.29 11.26 -1.62
CA VAL A 160 8.22 10.56 -0.74
C VAL A 160 8.77 9.35 -1.48
N ASP A 161 10.09 9.25 -1.55
CA ASP A 161 10.79 8.08 -2.05
C ASP A 161 11.98 7.72 -1.14
N GLU A 162 12.81 6.78 -1.59
CA GLU A 162 14.00 6.34 -0.86
C GLU A 162 15.04 7.45 -0.62
N THR A 163 14.99 8.54 -1.40
CA THR A 163 15.91 9.68 -1.27
C THR A 163 15.41 10.71 -0.26
N GLY A 164 14.11 10.70 0.05
CA GLY A 164 13.50 11.56 1.06
C GLY A 164 12.15 12.13 0.64
N ALA A 165 11.73 13.17 1.36
CA ALA A 165 10.50 13.91 1.13
C ALA A 165 10.75 15.15 0.27
N HIS A 166 9.87 15.38 -0.70
CA HIS A 166 9.90 16.47 -1.67
C HIS A 166 8.58 17.23 -1.58
N ASP A 167 8.63 18.43 -1.00
CA ASP A 167 7.45 19.24 -0.69
C ASP A 167 7.15 20.23 -1.83
N GLY A 168 5.91 20.15 -2.33
CA GLY A 168 5.37 21.09 -3.30
C GLY A 168 5.80 20.83 -4.74
N VAL A 169 5.05 21.43 -5.66
CA VAL A 169 5.12 21.18 -7.11
C VAL A 169 6.53 21.24 -7.69
N ASP A 170 7.34 22.22 -7.28
CA ASP A 170 8.70 22.40 -7.83
C ASP A 170 9.65 21.28 -7.42
N ALA A 171 9.62 20.85 -6.15
CA ALA A 171 10.46 19.76 -5.65
C ALA A 171 10.00 18.42 -6.24
N ILE A 172 8.69 18.18 -6.30
CA ILE A 172 8.11 16.97 -6.90
C ILE A 172 8.52 16.87 -8.37
N ALA A 173 8.37 17.94 -9.16
CA ALA A 173 8.76 17.91 -10.57
C ALA A 173 10.25 17.61 -10.76
N ALA A 174 11.13 18.23 -9.95
CA ALA A 174 12.56 17.95 -9.99
C ALA A 174 12.88 16.49 -9.65
N ALA A 175 12.24 15.93 -8.62
CA ALA A 175 12.42 14.54 -8.21
C ALA A 175 11.92 13.56 -9.29
N LEU A 176 10.75 13.80 -9.88
CA LEU A 176 10.22 12.98 -10.97
C LEU A 176 11.13 13.00 -12.20
N VAL A 177 11.66 14.16 -12.59
CA VAL A 177 12.64 14.28 -13.70
C VAL A 177 13.91 13.50 -13.38
N ALA A 178 14.48 13.67 -12.17
CA ALA A 178 15.70 12.98 -11.76
C ALA A 178 15.54 11.46 -11.72
N SER A 179 14.32 11.00 -11.40
CA SER A 179 14.00 9.58 -11.26
C SER A 179 13.90 8.82 -12.59
N GLY A 180 13.93 9.51 -13.73
CA GLY A 180 13.98 8.92 -15.06
C GLY A 180 12.66 8.31 -15.57
N ALA A 181 12.68 7.84 -16.81
CA ALA A 181 11.51 7.28 -17.48
C ALA A 181 11.10 5.92 -16.92
N ARG A 182 9.80 5.75 -16.68
CA ARG A 182 9.15 4.51 -16.25
C ARG A 182 7.98 4.19 -17.17
N GLN A 183 7.64 2.91 -17.24
CA GLN A 183 6.46 2.41 -17.93
C GLN A 183 5.63 1.56 -16.98
N ARG A 184 4.34 1.50 -17.22
CA ARG A 184 3.41 0.68 -16.43
C ARG A 184 3.80 -0.80 -16.54
N ALA A 185 3.80 -1.50 -15.41
CA ALA A 185 4.19 -2.91 -15.31
C ALA A 185 3.01 -3.86 -15.06
N GLY A 186 1.79 -3.32 -14.96
CA GLY A 186 0.55 -4.06 -14.66
C GLY A 186 -0.64 -3.11 -14.50
N SER A 187 -1.80 -3.63 -14.14
CA SER A 187 -3.01 -2.80 -13.95
C SER A 187 -2.87 -1.86 -12.76
N ALA A 188 -3.36 -0.63 -12.91
CA ALA A 188 -3.56 0.28 -11.80
C ALA A 188 -4.77 -0.14 -10.96
N SER A 189 -4.87 0.36 -9.72
CA SER A 189 -6.05 0.17 -8.87
C SER A 189 -6.28 1.36 -7.96
N ALA A 190 -7.55 1.57 -7.62
CA ALA A 190 -7.96 2.60 -6.69
C ALA A 190 -8.96 2.04 -5.68
N GLN A 191 -8.94 2.61 -4.48
CA GLN A 191 -9.99 2.41 -3.49
C GLN A 191 -10.02 3.62 -2.56
N HIS A 192 -11.22 4.10 -2.23
CA HIS A 192 -11.39 5.33 -1.46
C HIS A 192 -10.56 6.48 -2.09
N ASP A 193 -9.74 7.16 -1.29
CA ASP A 193 -8.84 8.22 -1.74
C ASP A 193 -7.52 7.70 -2.34
N ALA A 194 -7.21 6.41 -2.16
CA ALA A 194 -5.97 5.82 -2.63
C ALA A 194 -6.02 5.36 -4.09
N PHE A 195 -4.89 5.53 -4.76
CA PHE A 195 -4.61 5.08 -6.11
C PHE A 195 -3.21 4.51 -6.16
N ARG A 196 -3.00 3.36 -6.80
CA ARG A 196 -1.68 2.76 -6.96
C ARG A 196 -1.48 2.17 -8.34
N TYR A 197 -0.23 2.09 -8.77
CA TYR A 197 0.13 1.42 -10.01
C TYR A 197 1.55 0.86 -9.95
N PRO A 198 1.76 -0.35 -10.50
CA PRO A 198 3.10 -0.92 -10.64
C PRO A 198 3.81 -0.32 -11.85
N TRP A 199 5.12 -0.13 -11.73
CA TRP A 199 5.97 0.41 -12.78
C TRP A 199 7.25 -0.41 -12.96
N ARG A 200 7.88 -0.23 -14.11
CA ARG A 200 9.23 -0.73 -14.40
C ARG A 200 10.05 0.28 -15.19
N THR A 201 11.37 0.28 -15.00
CA THR A 201 12.31 1.05 -15.83
C THR A 201 12.78 0.21 -17.02
N ALA A 202 13.52 0.84 -17.94
CA ALA A 202 14.17 0.12 -19.04
C ALA A 202 15.29 -0.83 -18.57
N THR A 203 15.88 -0.57 -17.39
CA THR A 203 16.93 -1.42 -16.79
C THR A 203 16.37 -2.62 -16.02
N GLY A 204 15.04 -2.74 -15.92
CA GLY A 204 14.36 -3.86 -15.27
C GLY A 204 14.10 -3.66 -13.77
N GLU A 205 14.40 -2.49 -13.22
CA GLU A 205 13.94 -2.12 -11.88
C GLU A 205 12.42 -1.99 -11.87
N THR A 206 11.78 -2.45 -10.81
CA THR A 206 10.32 -2.44 -10.65
C THR A 206 9.95 -1.76 -9.35
N GLY A 207 8.73 -1.26 -9.25
CA GLY A 207 8.18 -0.76 -7.99
C GLY A 207 6.70 -0.49 -8.08
N VAL A 208 6.15 0.07 -7.02
CA VAL A 208 4.76 0.53 -6.95
C VAL A 208 4.76 1.97 -6.49
N ASP A 209 4.06 2.82 -7.23
CA ASP A 209 3.72 4.17 -6.76
C ASP A 209 2.33 4.10 -6.12
N PHE A 210 2.20 4.67 -4.92
CA PHE A 210 0.99 4.78 -4.13
C PHE A 210 0.67 6.25 -3.89
N LEU A 211 -0.53 6.67 -4.20
CA LEU A 211 -0.95 8.06 -4.21
C LEU A 211 -2.24 8.21 -3.42
N LEU A 212 -2.32 9.27 -2.63
CA LEU A 212 -3.52 9.70 -1.94
C LEU A 212 -4.04 10.95 -2.63
N ARG A 213 -5.35 10.99 -2.83
CA ARG A 213 -6.04 12.05 -3.58
C ARG A 213 -6.97 12.85 -2.67
N ASP A 214 -7.25 14.08 -3.05
CA ASP A 214 -8.40 14.82 -2.53
C ASP A 214 -9.70 14.41 -3.24
N GLU A 215 -10.80 15.09 -2.92
CA GLU A 215 -12.11 14.85 -3.52
C GLU A 215 -12.17 15.23 -5.01
N GLN A 216 -11.26 16.09 -5.47
CA GLN A 216 -11.16 16.51 -6.87
C GLN A 216 -10.22 15.59 -7.68
N GLY A 217 -9.58 14.62 -7.03
CA GLY A 217 -8.65 13.69 -7.63
C GLY A 217 -7.21 14.20 -7.75
N LEU A 218 -6.91 15.38 -7.16
CA LEU A 218 -5.55 15.91 -7.10
C LEU A 218 -4.74 15.18 -6.04
N ILE A 219 -3.47 14.91 -6.33
CA ILE A 219 -2.59 14.17 -5.44
C ILE A 219 -2.20 15.06 -4.25
N ARG A 220 -2.46 14.57 -3.02
CA ARG A 220 -1.98 15.18 -1.77
C ARG A 220 -0.69 14.53 -1.27
N GLU A 221 -0.55 13.23 -1.46
CA GLU A 221 0.65 12.47 -1.09
C GLU A 221 0.96 11.42 -2.16
N HIS A 222 2.24 11.20 -2.43
CA HIS A 222 2.73 10.18 -3.36
C HIS A 222 3.94 9.49 -2.74
N HIS A 223 3.83 8.20 -2.47
CA HIS A 223 4.88 7.34 -1.95
C HIS A 223 5.35 6.37 -3.05
N ARG A 224 6.67 6.32 -3.30
CA ARG A 224 7.28 5.42 -4.29
C ARG A 224 8.06 4.30 -3.62
N PHE A 225 7.58 3.08 -3.80
CA PHE A 225 8.21 1.87 -3.25
C PHE A 225 8.99 1.11 -4.33
N VAL A 226 10.29 1.36 -4.41
CA VAL A 226 11.20 0.60 -5.30
C VAL A 226 11.30 -0.84 -4.80
N GLY A 227 11.07 -1.79 -5.69
CA GLY A 227 11.14 -3.22 -5.43
C GLY A 227 9.85 -3.86 -4.89
N ALA A 228 8.81 -3.06 -4.62
CA ALA A 228 7.49 -3.53 -4.21
C ALA A 228 6.71 -4.17 -5.38
N GLY A 229 5.61 -4.86 -5.05
CA GLY A 229 4.72 -5.49 -6.02
C GLY A 229 5.26 -6.78 -6.65
N ARG A 230 6.38 -7.30 -6.11
CA ARG A 230 6.95 -8.58 -6.52
C ARG A 230 6.32 -9.69 -5.67
N HIS A 231 5.24 -10.29 -6.15
CA HIS A 231 4.89 -11.64 -5.75
C HIS A 231 5.11 -12.56 -6.96
N GLN A 232 6.17 -13.36 -6.93
CA GLN A 232 6.26 -14.49 -7.84
C GLN A 232 5.17 -15.46 -7.43
N ALA A 233 4.07 -15.51 -8.18
CA ALA A 233 3.30 -16.74 -8.23
C ALA A 233 4.29 -17.82 -8.68
N GLN A 234 4.76 -18.65 -7.74
CA GLN A 234 5.45 -19.87 -8.10
C GLN A 234 4.48 -20.64 -8.99
N ALA A 235 4.85 -20.79 -10.26
CA ALA A 235 4.14 -21.57 -11.25
C ALA A 235 4.25 -23.06 -10.94
#